data_AF-A0A9X5S9B8-F1
#
_entry.id   AF-A0A9X5S9B8-F1
#
_cell.length_a   1.000
_cell.length_b   1.000
_cell.length_c   1.000
_cell.angle_alpha   90.00
_cell.angle_beta   90.00
_cell.angle_gamma   90.00
#
_symmetry.space_group_name_H-M   'P 1'
#
loop_
_entity.id
_entity.type
_entity.pdbx_description
1 polymer ?
#
loop_
_entity_poly.entity_id
_entity_poly.type
_entity_poly.pdbx_seq_one_letter_code
_entity_poly.pdbx_strand_id
1 'polypeptide(L)'
;MVKLREFEAGHTYRLRVRRRKPATAEAFPHIEPERLPEIFRHSFMLVDILERNAAHFELNRIAAEYLRPVTYTDTRGWMWMLDKKYGGRHFFATIQWQGEELNLSLHTNGNTLSEHNSALRDCHSFFDNYEQHIGSLKEYIAQEMLSTAHEIELQQDEPPVEPITATELKRRVSLFSLNFYGNGKFRATLSDDGIFWHHIIDVDGNLDGSYDEVELDG
;
A
#
# COMPACT_ATOMS: atom_id res chain seq x y z
N MET A 1 -1.39 -6.41 26.39
CA MET A 1 -1.62 -6.29 24.94
C MET A 1 -0.39 -6.65 24.08
N VAL A 2 0.67 -7.26 24.65
CA VAL A 2 1.96 -7.52 23.96
C VAL A 2 2.00 -8.86 23.20
N LYS A 3 1.28 -9.89 23.65
CA LYS A 3 1.40 -11.27 23.10
C LYS A 3 0.90 -11.49 21.66
N LEU A 4 0.14 -10.55 21.07
CA LEU A 4 -0.41 -10.73 19.70
C LEU A 4 0.56 -10.29 18.60
N ARG A 5 1.60 -9.50 18.91
CA ARG A 5 2.63 -9.09 17.94
C ARG A 5 3.71 -10.15 17.71
N GLU A 6 3.48 -11.40 18.14
CA GLU A 6 4.49 -12.46 18.20
C GLU A 6 4.29 -13.58 17.17
N PHE A 7 3.27 -13.48 16.32
CA PHE A 7 2.97 -14.47 15.29
C PHE A 7 3.54 -14.05 13.94
N GLU A 8 4.30 -14.95 13.33
CA GLU A 8 4.91 -14.80 12.02
C GLU A 8 4.20 -15.71 11.01
N ALA A 9 3.98 -15.21 9.80
CA ALA A 9 3.32 -15.98 8.75
C ALA A 9 4.17 -17.19 8.35
N GLY A 10 3.53 -18.35 8.20
CA GLY A 10 4.23 -19.60 7.83
C GLY A 10 4.89 -20.33 8.99
N HIS A 11 4.76 -19.84 10.22
CA HIS A 11 5.28 -20.51 11.42
C HIS A 11 4.20 -21.31 12.14
N THR A 12 4.60 -22.45 12.69
CA THR A 12 3.72 -23.34 13.46
C THR A 12 3.92 -23.10 14.95
N TYR A 13 2.81 -22.92 15.69
CA TYR A 13 2.85 -22.64 17.13
C TYR A 13 2.03 -23.65 17.93
N ARG A 14 2.55 -24.03 19.09
CA ARG A 14 1.78 -24.75 20.11
C ARG A 14 1.26 -23.74 21.11
N LEU A 15 -0.07 -23.62 21.22
CA LEU A 15 -0.70 -22.58 22.01
C LEU A 15 -1.41 -23.17 23.22
N ARG A 16 -1.27 -22.52 24.37
CA ARG A 16 -2.20 -22.66 25.48
C ARG A 16 -3.32 -21.65 25.26
N VAL A 17 -4.53 -22.16 25.13
CA VAL A 17 -5.73 -21.33 24.97
C VAL A 17 -6.77 -21.70 26.03
N ARG A 18 -7.68 -20.78 26.32
CA ARG A 18 -8.88 -21.06 27.12
C ARG A 18 -10.11 -20.70 26.32
N ARG A 19 -11.25 -21.35 26.60
CA ARG A 19 -12.52 -20.98 25.99
C ARG A 19 -12.81 -19.51 26.27
N ARG A 20 -13.14 -18.74 25.24
CA ARG A 20 -13.56 -17.35 25.42
C ARG A 20 -14.85 -17.34 26.23
N LYS A 21 -14.94 -16.51 27.26
CA LYS A 21 -16.21 -16.30 27.97
C LYS A 21 -17.21 -15.68 27.00
N PRO A 22 -18.51 -16.06 27.03
CA PRO A 22 -19.52 -15.39 26.24
C PRO A 22 -19.41 -13.89 26.47
N ALA A 23 -19.35 -13.11 25.39
CA ALA A 23 -19.42 -11.66 25.52
C ALA A 23 -20.88 -11.26 25.76
N THR A 24 -21.10 -10.29 26.64
CA THR A 24 -22.41 -9.63 26.73
C THR A 24 -22.62 -8.75 25.50
N ALA A 25 -23.88 -8.48 25.15
CA ALA A 25 -24.21 -7.57 24.06
C ALA A 25 -23.61 -6.17 24.25
N GLU A 26 -23.42 -5.76 25.51
CA GLU A 26 -22.78 -4.49 25.89
C GLU A 26 -21.32 -4.39 25.41
N ALA A 27 -20.60 -5.50 25.33
CA ALA A 27 -19.22 -5.53 24.86
C ALA A 27 -19.11 -5.46 23.33
N PHE A 28 -20.22 -5.64 22.60
CA PHE A 28 -20.29 -5.66 21.14
C PHE A 28 -21.58 -4.96 20.66
N PRO A 29 -21.72 -3.64 20.89
CA PRO A 29 -22.97 -2.91 20.63
C PRO A 29 -23.36 -2.86 19.14
N HIS A 30 -22.43 -3.17 18.24
CA HIS A 30 -22.65 -3.19 16.79
C HIS A 30 -22.99 -4.58 16.24
N ILE A 31 -23.18 -5.59 17.11
CA ILE A 31 -23.51 -6.96 16.71
C ILE A 31 -24.85 -7.34 17.34
N GLU A 32 -25.78 -7.80 16.51
CA GLU A 32 -27.08 -8.33 16.97
C GLU A 32 -26.88 -9.41 18.05
N PRO A 33 -27.52 -9.30 19.23
CA PRO A 33 -27.27 -10.20 20.36
C PRO A 33 -27.45 -11.69 20.05
N GLU A 34 -28.43 -12.04 19.20
CA GLU A 34 -28.63 -13.42 18.74
C GLU A 34 -27.45 -14.02 17.94
N ARG A 35 -26.58 -13.19 17.35
CA ARG A 35 -25.41 -13.65 16.58
C ARG A 35 -24.18 -13.88 17.45
N LEU A 36 -24.12 -13.29 18.64
CA LEU A 36 -22.97 -13.40 19.56
C LEU A 36 -22.64 -14.86 19.94
N PRO A 37 -23.61 -15.74 20.26
CA PRO A 37 -23.32 -17.13 20.58
C PRO A 37 -22.68 -17.89 19.41
N GLU A 38 -23.08 -17.62 18.17
CA GLU A 38 -22.54 -18.25 16.97
C GLU A 38 -21.11 -17.77 16.69
N ILE A 39 -20.89 -16.46 16.71
CA ILE A 39 -19.58 -15.83 16.49
C ILE A 39 -18.54 -16.34 17.50
N PHE A 40 -18.94 -16.51 18.76
CA PHE A 40 -18.01 -16.95 19.82
C PHE A 40 -18.01 -18.47 20.06
N ARG A 41 -18.80 -19.26 19.33
CA ARG A 41 -18.96 -20.70 19.55
C ARG A 41 -17.63 -21.46 19.54
N HIS A 42 -16.71 -21.03 18.66
CA HIS A 42 -15.38 -21.62 18.47
C HIS A 42 -14.25 -20.62 18.75
N SER A 43 -14.54 -19.59 19.53
CA SER A 43 -13.54 -18.58 19.91
C SER A 43 -12.76 -18.99 21.16
N PHE A 44 -11.44 -18.88 21.08
CA PHE A 44 -10.54 -19.10 22.20
C PHE A 44 -9.76 -17.83 22.53
N MET A 45 -9.40 -17.66 23.80
CA MET A 45 -8.47 -16.62 24.24
C MET A 45 -7.08 -17.22 24.39
N LEU A 46 -6.09 -16.62 23.73
CA LEU A 46 -4.69 -16.96 23.90
C LEU A 46 -4.26 -16.73 25.35
N VAL A 47 -3.76 -17.77 25.99
CA VAL A 47 -3.17 -17.70 27.34
C VAL A 47 -1.66 -17.64 27.24
N ASP A 48 -1.07 -18.53 26.42
CA ASP A 48 0.38 -18.62 26.28
C ASP A 48 0.83 -19.26 24.95
N ILE A 49 2.07 -18.97 24.56
CA ILE A 49 2.76 -19.67 23.48
C ILE A 49 3.69 -20.69 24.14
N LEU A 50 3.40 -21.97 23.98
CA LEU A 50 4.16 -23.07 24.58
C LEU A 50 5.39 -23.44 23.76
N GLU A 51 5.30 -23.31 22.44
CA GLU A 51 6.34 -23.69 21.49
C GLU A 51 6.20 -22.87 20.21
N ARG A 52 7.33 -22.37 19.70
CA ARG A 52 7.45 -21.73 18.38
C ARG A 52 8.11 -22.72 17.42
N ASN A 53 7.75 -22.67 16.15
CA ASN A 53 8.27 -23.59 15.13
C ASN A 53 8.02 -25.05 15.47
N ALA A 54 6.88 -25.34 16.08
CA ALA A 54 6.54 -26.69 16.49
C ALA A 54 6.50 -27.61 15.25
N ALA A 55 7.27 -28.69 15.29
CA ALA A 55 7.36 -29.61 14.15
C ALA A 55 6.02 -30.35 13.96
N HIS A 56 5.34 -30.10 12.85
CA HIS A 56 4.12 -30.82 12.52
C HIS A 56 4.00 -30.98 11.00
N PHE A 57 4.09 -32.21 10.52
CA PHE A 57 4.18 -32.51 9.08
C PHE A 57 3.07 -31.85 8.25
N GLU A 58 1.79 -32.04 8.63
CA GLU A 58 0.68 -31.45 7.86
C GLU A 58 0.66 -29.91 7.88
N LEU A 59 0.97 -29.29 9.03
CA LEU A 59 1.00 -27.83 9.12
C LEU A 59 2.18 -27.25 8.36
N ASN A 60 3.33 -27.94 8.36
CA ASN A 60 4.49 -27.58 7.55
C ASN A 60 4.18 -27.69 6.06
N ARG A 61 3.45 -28.73 5.63
CA ARG A 61 3.01 -28.88 4.24
C ARG A 61 2.07 -27.74 3.81
N ILE A 62 1.08 -27.41 4.64
CA ILE A 62 0.16 -26.29 4.41
C ILE A 62 0.92 -24.96 4.39
N ALA A 63 1.85 -24.74 5.32
CA ALA A 63 2.67 -23.54 5.38
C ALA A 63 3.56 -23.39 4.14
N ALA A 64 4.20 -24.47 3.69
CA ALA A 64 5.02 -24.46 2.48
C ALA A 64 4.19 -24.11 1.23
N GLU A 65 3.00 -24.69 1.10
CA GLU A 65 2.07 -24.36 0.02
C GLU A 65 1.61 -22.90 0.09
N TYR A 66 1.24 -22.43 1.29
CA TYR A 66 0.83 -21.06 1.54
C TYR A 66 1.95 -20.05 1.26
N LEU A 67 3.22 -20.39 1.54
CA LEU A 67 4.35 -19.49 1.34
C LEU A 67 4.83 -19.44 -0.13
N ARG A 68 4.49 -20.43 -0.96
CA ARG A 68 4.90 -20.46 -2.38
C ARG A 68 4.55 -19.16 -3.10
N PRO A 69 5.51 -18.37 -3.62
CA PRO A 69 5.22 -17.11 -4.30
C PRO A 69 4.19 -17.29 -5.43
N VAL A 70 3.31 -16.31 -5.58
CA VAL A 70 2.39 -16.23 -6.72
C VAL A 70 2.89 -15.08 -7.57
N THR A 71 3.36 -15.40 -8.76
CA THR A 71 3.97 -14.44 -9.68
C THR A 71 3.25 -14.44 -11.02
N TYR A 72 3.30 -13.31 -11.72
CA TYR A 72 2.76 -13.12 -13.05
C TYR A 72 3.70 -12.22 -13.85
N THR A 73 4.11 -12.64 -15.05
CA THR A 73 4.89 -11.79 -15.95
C THR A 73 3.95 -11.26 -17.04
N ASP A 74 3.84 -9.94 -17.14
CA ASP A 74 2.95 -9.32 -18.11
C ASP A 74 3.56 -9.22 -19.52
N THR A 75 2.78 -8.68 -20.45
CA THR A 75 3.21 -8.45 -21.85
C THR A 75 4.35 -7.45 -22.02
N ARG A 76 4.65 -6.63 -21.01
CA ARG A 76 5.82 -5.71 -20.97
C ARG A 76 7.07 -6.38 -20.39
N GLY A 77 6.96 -7.62 -19.92
CA GLY A 77 8.03 -8.36 -19.26
C GLY A 77 8.21 -7.99 -17.79
N TRP A 78 7.28 -7.24 -17.20
CA TRP A 78 7.33 -6.90 -15.78
C TRP A 78 6.82 -8.07 -14.94
N MET A 79 7.57 -8.38 -13.87
CA MET A 79 7.22 -9.48 -12.96
C MET A 79 6.47 -8.94 -11.76
N TRP A 80 5.20 -9.29 -11.69
CA TRP A 80 4.28 -8.99 -10.61
C TRP A 80 4.28 -10.11 -9.57
N MET A 81 4.22 -9.75 -8.29
CA MET A 81 4.12 -10.68 -7.17
C MET A 81 2.90 -10.38 -6.32
N LEU A 82 2.15 -11.42 -5.95
CA LEU A 82 1.00 -11.27 -5.05
C LEU A 82 1.46 -10.99 -3.62
N ASP A 83 0.98 -9.90 -3.03
CA ASP A 83 1.04 -9.68 -1.59
C ASP A 83 -0.12 -10.40 -0.88
N LYS A 84 0.24 -11.44 -0.14
CA LYS A 84 -0.70 -12.27 0.62
C LYS A 84 -1.15 -11.64 1.94
N LYS A 85 -0.48 -10.59 2.42
CA LYS A 85 -0.83 -9.91 3.68
C LYS A 85 -2.18 -9.19 3.57
N TYR A 86 -2.51 -8.65 2.39
CA TYR A 86 -3.71 -7.84 2.15
C TYR A 86 -4.87 -8.63 1.51
N GLY A 87 -5.09 -9.87 1.97
CA GLY A 87 -6.23 -10.67 1.51
C GLY A 87 -6.10 -11.19 0.07
N GLY A 88 -4.89 -11.16 -0.50
CA GLY A 88 -4.60 -11.69 -1.82
C GLY A 88 -5.25 -10.92 -2.95
N ARG A 89 -5.38 -9.59 -2.83
CA ARG A 89 -5.94 -8.71 -3.87
C ARG A 89 -4.96 -7.63 -4.32
N HIS A 90 -3.70 -7.74 -3.90
CA HIS A 90 -2.68 -6.74 -4.12
C HIS A 90 -1.49 -7.41 -4.83
N PHE A 91 -1.10 -6.88 -5.98
CA PHE A 91 0.12 -7.29 -6.68
C PHE A 91 1.11 -6.13 -6.68
N PHE A 92 2.39 -6.43 -6.54
CA PHE A 92 3.44 -5.41 -6.61
C PHE A 92 4.53 -5.83 -7.60
N ALA A 93 5.20 -4.84 -8.17
CA ALA A 93 6.38 -5.00 -9.01
C ALA A 93 7.35 -3.84 -8.73
N THR A 94 8.64 -4.12 -8.89
CA THR A 94 9.68 -3.08 -8.91
C THR A 94 10.30 -3.11 -10.30
N ILE A 95 10.28 -1.98 -11.00
CA ILE A 95 10.75 -1.86 -12.38
C ILE A 95 11.86 -0.81 -12.48
N GLN A 96 12.70 -0.94 -13.51
CA GLN A 96 13.62 0.11 -13.92
C GLN A 96 12.94 0.93 -15.02
N TRP A 97 12.70 2.22 -14.76
CA TRP A 97 12.05 3.13 -15.69
C TRP A 97 12.85 4.41 -15.81
N GLN A 98 13.28 4.75 -17.03
CA GLN A 98 14.11 5.93 -17.32
C GLN A 98 15.40 6.05 -16.49
N GLY A 99 15.95 4.92 -16.02
CA GLY A 99 17.17 4.88 -15.21
C GLY A 99 16.93 4.94 -13.71
N GLU A 100 15.68 5.05 -13.27
CA GLU A 100 15.29 5.07 -11.86
C GLU A 100 14.49 3.81 -11.50
N GLU A 101 14.53 3.44 -10.22
CA GLU A 101 13.70 2.37 -9.67
C GLU A 101 12.30 2.91 -9.35
N LEU A 102 11.26 2.22 -9.83
CA LEU A 102 9.86 2.59 -9.61
C LEU A 102 9.08 1.41 -9.03
N ASN A 103 8.37 1.67 -7.92
CA ASN A 103 7.50 0.70 -7.29
C ASN A 103 6.09 0.81 -7.87
N LEU A 104 5.53 -0.32 -8.28
CA LEU A 104 4.20 -0.43 -8.84
C LEU A 104 3.34 -1.35 -7.99
N SER A 105 2.10 -0.96 -7.81
CA SER A 105 1.11 -1.71 -7.04
C SER A 105 -0.22 -1.76 -7.80
N LEU A 106 -0.87 -2.92 -7.81
CA LEU A 106 -2.18 -3.13 -8.42
C LEU A 106 -3.15 -3.64 -7.36
N HIS A 107 -4.24 -2.90 -7.17
CA HIS A 107 -5.39 -3.37 -6.41
C HIS A 107 -6.36 -4.06 -7.37
N THR A 108 -6.62 -5.33 -7.11
CA THR A 108 -7.35 -6.22 -8.01
C THR A 108 -8.57 -6.83 -7.32
N ASN A 109 -9.51 -7.36 -8.11
CA ASN A 109 -10.73 -7.97 -7.57
C ASN A 109 -10.55 -9.42 -7.08
N GLY A 110 -9.34 -9.98 -7.15
CA GLY A 110 -9.06 -11.38 -6.81
C GLY A 110 -7.57 -11.68 -6.65
N ASN A 111 -7.21 -12.95 -6.48
CA ASN A 111 -5.84 -13.40 -6.22
C ASN A 111 -5.09 -13.90 -7.46
N THR A 112 -5.63 -13.60 -8.64
CA THR A 112 -5.05 -13.93 -9.94
C THR A 112 -4.91 -12.68 -10.78
N LEU A 113 -3.76 -12.52 -11.42
CA LEU A 113 -3.50 -11.45 -12.37
C LEU A 113 -3.57 -12.00 -13.80
N SER A 114 -3.99 -11.16 -14.74
CA SER A 114 -4.03 -11.45 -16.19
C SER A 114 -4.06 -10.14 -16.98
N GLU A 115 -3.76 -10.19 -18.27
CA GLU A 115 -3.83 -9.03 -19.19
C GLU A 115 -5.20 -8.34 -19.26
N HIS A 116 -6.28 -9.02 -18.85
CA HIS A 116 -7.63 -8.43 -18.83
C HIS A 116 -7.94 -7.66 -17.53
N ASN A 117 -7.03 -7.67 -16.55
CA ASN A 117 -7.21 -6.96 -15.29
C ASN A 117 -7.26 -5.45 -15.52
N SER A 118 -8.24 -4.76 -14.93
CA SER A 118 -8.39 -3.30 -15.10
C SER A 118 -7.20 -2.52 -14.59
N ALA A 119 -6.74 -2.78 -13.37
CA ALA A 119 -5.60 -2.07 -12.79
C ALA A 119 -4.31 -2.27 -13.60
N LEU A 120 -4.07 -3.48 -14.12
CA LEU A 120 -2.91 -3.74 -14.98
C LEU A 120 -3.00 -2.95 -16.30
N ARG A 121 -4.17 -2.91 -16.93
CA ARG A 121 -4.37 -2.14 -18.17
C ARG A 121 -4.25 -0.64 -17.94
N ASP A 122 -4.74 -0.16 -16.81
CA ASP A 122 -4.62 1.25 -16.42
C ASP A 122 -3.14 1.60 -16.18
N CYS A 123 -2.40 0.73 -15.50
CA CYS A 123 -0.95 0.85 -15.35
C CYS A 123 -0.26 0.95 -16.72
N HIS A 124 -0.53 0.00 -17.61
CA HIS A 124 0.01 0.01 -18.97
C HIS A 124 -0.33 1.31 -19.72
N SER A 125 -1.58 1.76 -19.66
CA SER A 125 -2.02 3.01 -20.30
C SER A 125 -1.33 4.26 -19.75
N PHE A 126 -1.07 4.30 -18.44
CA PHE A 126 -0.29 5.38 -17.82
C PHE A 126 1.11 5.44 -18.44
N PHE A 127 1.78 4.29 -18.58
CA PHE A 127 3.13 4.23 -19.14
C PHE A 127 3.19 4.50 -20.65
N ASP A 128 2.12 4.24 -21.39
CA ASP A 128 2.04 4.58 -22.82
C ASP A 128 2.02 6.11 -23.05
N ASN A 129 1.53 6.88 -22.08
CA ASN A 129 1.49 8.34 -22.11
C ASN A 129 2.25 8.97 -20.93
N TYR A 130 3.32 8.31 -20.49
CA TYR A 130 4.04 8.62 -19.25
C TYR A 130 4.41 10.10 -19.12
N GLU A 131 5.08 10.67 -20.13
CA GLU A 131 5.52 12.08 -20.10
C GLU A 131 4.37 13.07 -19.93
N GLN A 132 3.23 12.80 -20.58
CA GLN A 132 2.05 13.65 -20.46
C GLN A 132 1.45 13.57 -19.05
N HIS A 133 1.30 12.36 -18.52
CA HIS A 133 0.77 12.17 -17.17
C HIS A 133 1.68 12.77 -16.11
N ILE A 134 2.99 12.54 -16.18
CA ILE A 134 3.95 13.10 -15.22
C ILE A 134 4.06 14.62 -15.35
N GLY A 135 4.06 15.17 -16.56
CA GLY A 135 4.05 16.61 -16.78
C GLY A 135 2.82 17.26 -16.15
N SER A 136 1.62 16.70 -16.40
CA SER A 136 0.36 17.18 -15.82
C SER A 136 0.33 17.05 -14.29
N LEU A 137 0.81 15.93 -13.76
CA LEU A 137 0.88 15.66 -12.33
C LEU A 137 1.79 16.67 -11.61
N LYS A 138 2.96 16.94 -12.18
CA LYS A 138 3.89 17.94 -11.65
C LYS A 138 3.33 19.35 -11.71
N GLU A 139 2.60 19.69 -12.78
CA GLU A 139 1.91 20.98 -12.87
C GLU A 139 0.88 21.13 -11.76
N TYR A 140 0.06 20.10 -11.52
CA TYR A 140 -0.92 20.09 -10.44
C TYR A 140 -0.26 20.26 -9.06
N ILE A 141 0.79 19.49 -8.76
CA ILE A 141 1.55 19.61 -7.50
C ILE A 141 2.09 21.04 -7.33
N ALA A 142 2.67 21.63 -8.37
CA ALA A 142 3.21 22.97 -8.28
C ALA A 142 2.13 24.05 -8.12
N GLN A 143 0.94 23.84 -8.68
CA GLN A 143 -0.18 24.74 -8.49
C GLN A 143 -0.68 24.71 -7.03
N GLU A 144 -0.83 23.52 -6.45
CA GLU A 144 -1.43 23.35 -5.13
C GLU A 144 -0.44 23.56 -3.98
N MET A 145 0.82 23.11 -4.14
CA MET A 145 1.78 23.03 -3.03
C MET A 145 2.83 24.14 -2.99
N LEU A 146 2.87 25.05 -3.98
CA LEU A 146 3.87 26.11 -4.00
C LEU A 146 3.75 27.07 -2.81
N SER A 147 2.53 27.44 -2.41
CA SER A 147 2.31 28.29 -1.23
C SER A 147 2.81 27.60 0.04
N THR A 148 2.51 26.31 0.19
CA THR A 148 2.99 25.50 1.32
C THR A 148 4.52 25.42 1.33
N ALA A 149 5.15 25.27 0.17
CA ALA A 149 6.62 25.27 0.06
C ALA A 149 7.20 26.62 0.55
N HIS A 150 6.62 27.75 0.18
CA HIS A 150 7.03 29.07 0.68
C HIS A 150 6.84 29.22 2.19
N GLU A 151 5.72 28.74 2.72
CA GLU A 151 5.45 28.76 4.16
C GLU A 151 6.49 27.94 4.96
N ILE A 152 6.93 26.81 4.40
CA ILE A 152 7.97 25.97 5.00
C ILE A 152 9.35 26.63 4.89
N GLU A 153 9.69 27.26 3.76
CA GLU A 153 10.94 28.02 3.61
C GLU A 153 11.07 29.12 4.68
N LEU A 154 9.99 29.82 4.99
CA LEU A 154 9.97 30.87 6.02
C LEU A 154 10.18 30.36 7.45
N GLN A 155 10.01 29.06 7.69
CA GLN A 155 10.23 28.42 8.99
C GLN A 155 11.66 27.93 9.18
N GLN A 156 12.50 28.00 8.15
CA GLN A 156 13.91 27.60 8.24
C GLN A 156 14.71 28.63 9.04
N ASP A 157 15.70 28.17 9.80
CA ASP A 157 16.62 29.05 10.54
C ASP A 157 17.39 29.99 9.60
N GLU A 158 17.74 29.49 8.41
CA GLU A 158 18.38 30.24 7.32
C GLU A 158 17.57 30.07 6.03
N PRO A 159 16.54 30.91 5.79
CA PRO A 159 15.72 30.80 4.59
C PRO A 159 16.53 31.14 3.33
N PRO A 160 16.21 30.54 2.18
CA PRO A 160 16.89 30.80 0.93
C PRO A 160 16.74 32.27 0.51
N VAL A 161 17.75 32.80 -0.19
CA VAL A 161 17.77 34.20 -0.67
C VAL A 161 16.65 34.45 -1.70
N GLU A 162 16.36 33.45 -2.53
CA GLU A 162 15.26 33.46 -3.49
C GLU A 162 14.28 32.35 -3.15
N PRO A 163 12.97 32.63 -3.05
CA PRO A 163 11.96 31.62 -2.80
C PRO A 163 11.92 30.57 -3.93
N ILE A 164 11.56 29.33 -3.59
CA ILE A 164 11.37 28.28 -4.60
C ILE A 164 10.34 28.72 -5.65
N THR A 165 10.64 28.44 -6.93
CA THR A 165 9.72 28.72 -8.03
C THR A 165 8.92 27.48 -8.40
N ALA A 166 7.75 27.66 -9.04
CA ALA A 166 6.99 26.54 -9.60
C ALA A 166 7.85 25.65 -10.52
N THR A 167 8.71 26.26 -11.34
CA THR A 167 9.63 25.54 -12.23
C THR A 167 10.60 24.66 -11.43
N GLU A 168 11.16 25.18 -10.35
CA GLU A 168 12.10 24.46 -9.51
C GLU A 168 11.42 23.33 -8.73
N LEU A 169 10.22 23.58 -8.17
CA LEU A 169 9.41 22.56 -7.52
C LEU A 169 9.12 21.39 -8.47
N LYS A 170 8.64 21.66 -9.69
CA LYS A 170 8.40 20.61 -10.71
C LYS A 170 9.65 19.82 -11.06
N ARG A 171 10.81 20.49 -11.09
CA ARG A 171 12.10 19.87 -11.41
C ARG A 171 12.55 18.90 -10.32
N ARG A 172 12.36 19.28 -9.05
CA ARG A 172 12.81 18.53 -7.87
C ARG A 172 11.88 17.39 -7.49
N VAL A 173 10.59 17.52 -7.80
CA VAL A 173 9.62 16.43 -7.59
C VAL A 173 9.93 15.24 -8.50
N SER A 174 10.01 14.04 -7.93
CA SER A 174 10.35 12.79 -8.60
C SER A 174 9.42 11.66 -8.16
N LEU A 175 8.90 10.90 -9.11
CA LEU A 175 8.00 9.78 -8.85
C LEU A 175 8.80 8.57 -8.36
N PHE A 176 8.37 7.92 -7.27
CA PHE A 176 8.98 6.67 -6.81
C PHE A 176 7.98 5.52 -6.60
N SER A 177 6.67 5.81 -6.57
CA SER A 177 5.64 4.77 -6.47
C SER A 177 4.34 5.14 -7.20
N LEU A 178 3.70 4.14 -7.82
CA LEU A 178 2.36 4.23 -8.39
C LEU A 178 1.49 3.06 -7.91
N ASN A 179 0.30 3.38 -7.43
CA ASN A 179 -0.74 2.42 -7.07
C ASN A 179 -1.91 2.56 -8.04
N PHE A 180 -2.37 1.48 -8.66
CA PHE A 180 -3.52 1.49 -9.56
C PHE A 180 -4.67 0.71 -8.96
N TYR A 181 -5.86 1.31 -8.97
CA TYR A 181 -7.07 0.74 -8.36
C TYR A 181 -8.06 0.17 -9.39
N GLY A 182 -7.76 0.35 -10.67
CA GLY A 182 -8.70 0.08 -11.75
C GLY A 182 -9.65 1.26 -12.00
N ASN A 183 -10.34 1.23 -13.13
CA ASN A 183 -11.27 2.28 -13.58
C ASN A 183 -10.59 3.65 -13.75
N GLY A 184 -9.33 3.66 -14.16
CA GLY A 184 -8.53 4.86 -14.39
C GLY A 184 -7.96 5.50 -13.13
N LYS A 185 -8.27 5.00 -11.93
CA LYS A 185 -7.81 5.58 -10.66
C LYS A 185 -6.40 5.13 -10.31
N PHE A 186 -5.58 6.09 -9.90
CA PHE A 186 -4.26 5.83 -9.36
C PHE A 186 -3.91 6.76 -8.19
N ARG A 187 -2.96 6.32 -7.37
CA ARG A 187 -2.25 7.16 -6.40
C ARG A 187 -0.77 7.19 -6.76
N ALA A 188 -0.21 8.38 -6.92
CA ALA A 188 1.20 8.61 -7.16
C ALA A 188 1.87 9.11 -5.89
N THR A 189 3.00 8.50 -5.54
CA THR A 189 3.83 8.96 -4.41
C THR A 189 5.15 9.48 -4.95
N LEU A 190 5.49 10.71 -4.55
CA LEU A 190 6.61 11.47 -5.08
C LEU A 190 7.50 12.00 -3.94
N SER A 191 8.79 12.05 -4.21
CA SER A 191 9.77 12.76 -3.38
C SER A 191 10.00 14.14 -3.96
N ASP A 192 10.19 15.13 -3.09
CA ASP A 192 10.43 16.53 -3.43
C ASP A 192 11.87 17.00 -3.16
N ASP A 193 12.79 16.07 -2.92
CA ASP A 193 14.19 16.40 -2.63
C ASP A 193 14.35 17.28 -1.37
N GLY A 194 13.45 17.15 -0.40
CA GLY A 194 13.54 17.78 0.93
C GLY A 194 12.98 19.20 1.04
N ILE A 195 12.22 19.66 0.05
CA ILE A 195 11.38 20.86 0.11
C ILE A 195 10.36 20.75 1.26
N PHE A 196 9.67 19.63 1.37
CA PHE A 196 8.66 19.35 2.39
C PHE A 196 9.24 18.54 3.57
N TRP A 197 10.54 18.68 3.83
CA TRP A 197 11.27 18.00 4.90
C TRP A 197 11.20 16.46 4.79
N HIS A 198 10.67 15.79 5.82
CA HIS A 198 10.59 14.32 5.88
C HIS A 198 9.29 13.78 5.29
N HIS A 199 8.46 14.66 4.72
CA HIS A 199 7.22 14.26 4.07
C HIS A 199 7.48 13.77 2.64
N ILE A 200 6.53 12.97 2.15
CA ILE A 200 6.38 12.61 0.74
C ILE A 200 5.08 13.24 0.23
N ILE A 201 5.01 13.43 -1.08
CA ILE A 201 3.81 13.94 -1.74
C ILE A 201 3.00 12.74 -2.23
N ASP A 202 1.76 12.61 -1.75
CA ASP A 202 0.78 11.67 -2.29
C ASP A 202 -0.24 12.44 -3.13
N VAL A 203 -0.54 11.92 -4.32
CA VAL A 203 -1.54 12.50 -5.22
C VAL A 203 -2.51 11.41 -5.69
N ASP A 204 -3.79 11.63 -5.44
CA ASP A 204 -4.86 10.83 -6.03
C ASP A 204 -5.29 11.43 -7.38
N GLY A 205 -5.25 10.60 -8.42
CA GLY A 205 -5.51 11.03 -9.79
C GLY A 205 -6.25 10.00 -10.63
N ASN A 206 -6.68 10.46 -11.81
CA ASN A 206 -7.36 9.65 -12.80
C ASN A 206 -6.65 9.75 -14.16
N LEU A 207 -6.69 8.67 -14.94
CA LEU A 207 -6.07 8.63 -16.29
C LEU A 207 -6.70 9.60 -17.29
N ASP A 208 -7.85 10.22 -16.98
CA ASP A 208 -8.42 11.30 -17.78
C ASP A 208 -7.74 12.67 -17.54
N GLY A 209 -6.77 12.73 -16.62
CA GLY A 209 -6.02 13.93 -16.28
C GLY A 209 -6.63 14.77 -15.15
N SER A 210 -7.70 14.28 -14.50
CA SER A 210 -8.21 14.89 -13.27
C SER A 210 -7.44 14.43 -12.03
N TYR A 211 -7.36 15.31 -11.03
CA TYR A 211 -6.74 15.05 -9.74
C TYR A 211 -7.75 15.38 -8.64
N ASP A 212 -7.82 14.50 -7.64
CA ASP A 212 -8.80 14.58 -6.55
C ASP A 212 -8.18 15.28 -5.32
N GLU A 213 -6.95 14.92 -4.96
CA GLU A 213 -6.28 15.40 -3.76
C GLU A 213 -4.76 15.34 -3.91
N VAL A 214 -4.07 16.28 -3.27
CA VAL A 214 -2.63 16.23 -2.99
C VAL A 214 -2.41 16.45 -1.50
N GLU A 215 -1.65 15.56 -0.88
CA GLU A 215 -1.36 15.59 0.55
C GLU A 215 0.13 15.36 0.82
N LEU A 216 0.58 15.85 1.98
CA LEU A 216 1.89 15.52 2.53
C LEU A 216 1.71 14.40 3.55
N ASP A 217 2.36 13.26 3.32
CA ASP A 217 2.37 12.11 4.23
C ASP A 217 3.76 11.96 4.89
N GLY A 218 3.84 11.58 6.16
CA GLY A 218 5.11 11.43 6.88
C GLY A 218 5.02 11.45 8.40
#